data_AF-A0A076HZ00-F1
#
_entry.id   AF-A0A076HZ00-F1
#
_cell.length_a   1.000
_cell.length_b   1.000
_cell.length_c   1.000
_cell.angle_alpha   90.00
_cell.angle_beta   90.00
_cell.angle_gamma   90.00
#
_symmetry.space_group_name_H-M   'P 1'
#
loop_
_entity.id
_entity.type
_entity.pdbx_description
1 polymer ?
#
loop_
_entity_poly.entity_id
_entity_poly.type
_entity_poly.pdbx_seq_one_letter_code
_entity_poly.pdbx_strand_id
1 'polypeptide(L)'
;MGPRQAPGTIQLSQDLVLLANQTIAVRDLKSIVVTSDQYAGAVRGRGVSSGAGNIVLTYKSAAREAAFPVVIQSAQELQLLRDLSAYWRSQQVTALVMD
;
A
#
# COMPACT_ATOMS: atom_id res chain seq x y z
N MET A 1 19.15 -20.27 -2.21
CA MET A 1 18.90 -18.86 -1.88
C MET A 1 17.93 -18.30 -2.92
N GLY A 2 16.68 -18.03 -2.56
CA GLY A 2 15.70 -17.47 -3.49
C GLY A 2 16.03 -15.99 -3.79
N PRO A 3 15.69 -15.48 -4.99
CA PRO A 3 15.92 -14.08 -5.33
C PRO A 3 15.17 -13.18 -4.35
N ARG A 4 15.89 -12.31 -3.64
CA ARG A 4 15.28 -11.18 -2.93
C ARG A 4 14.64 -10.29 -4.00
N GLN A 5 13.31 -10.29 -4.07
CA GLN A 5 12.59 -9.31 -4.86
C GLN A 5 13.02 -7.92 -4.37
N ALA A 6 13.56 -7.11 -5.27
CA ALA A 6 13.76 -5.69 -4.99
C ALA A 6 12.41 -5.08 -4.58
N PRO A 7 12.36 -4.19 -3.57
CA PRO A 7 11.13 -3.50 -3.23
C PRO A 7 10.61 -2.80 -4.50
N GLY A 8 9.51 -3.32 -5.04
CA GLY A 8 8.91 -2.79 -6.25
C GLY A 8 8.28 -1.43 -5.94
N THR A 9 8.53 -0.44 -6.78
CA THR A 9 7.81 0.83 -6.70
C THR A 9 6.32 0.54 -6.90
N ILE A 10 5.52 0.89 -5.92
CA ILE A 10 4.07 0.80 -6.01
C ILE A 10 3.52 2.17 -6.39
N GLN A 11 2.58 2.18 -7.31
CA GLN A 11 1.77 3.36 -7.59
C GLN A 11 0.32 3.05 -7.24
N LEU A 12 -0.24 3.84 -6.34
CA LEU A 12 -1.62 3.71 -5.91
C LEU A 12 -2.40 4.91 -6.40
N SER A 13 -3.59 4.65 -6.93
CA SER A 13 -4.53 5.68 -7.34
C SER A 13 -5.93 5.32 -6.87
N GLN A 14 -6.87 6.20 -7.17
CA GLN A 14 -8.28 6.03 -6.85
C GLN A 14 -8.88 4.76 -7.49
N ASP A 15 -8.49 4.45 -8.72
CA ASP A 15 -9.09 3.38 -9.51
C ASP A 15 -8.18 2.17 -9.69
N LEU A 16 -6.86 2.34 -9.51
CA LEU A 16 -5.86 1.33 -9.84
C LEU A 16 -4.82 1.17 -8.73
N VAL A 17 -4.39 -0.07 -8.57
CA VAL A 17 -3.20 -0.47 -7.79
C VAL A 17 -2.19 -1.05 -8.78
N LEU A 18 -1.08 -0.34 -8.97
CA LEU A 18 0.02 -0.73 -9.85
C LEU A 18 1.14 -1.31 -9.01
N LEU A 19 1.44 -2.59 -9.24
CA LEU A 19 2.45 -3.36 -8.53
C LEU A 19 3.44 -3.96 -9.53
N ALA A 20 4.61 -3.35 -9.71
CA ALA A 20 5.70 -3.79 -10.60
C ALA A 20 5.28 -4.22 -12.03
N ASN A 21 4.61 -5.37 -12.16
CA ASN A 21 4.18 -6.00 -13.41
C ASN A 21 2.65 -6.24 -13.48
N GLN A 22 1.89 -5.80 -12.49
CA GLN A 22 0.46 -6.06 -12.37
C GLN A 22 -0.30 -4.75 -12.20
N THR A 23 -1.34 -4.57 -13.02
CA THR A 23 -2.34 -3.53 -12.86
C THR A 23 -3.60 -4.17 -12.31
N ILE A 24 -4.01 -3.74 -11.12
CA ILE A 24 -5.18 -4.27 -10.44
C ILE A 24 -6.20 -3.15 -10.32
N ALA A 25 -7.42 -3.38 -10.81
CA ALA A 25 -8.49 -2.41 -10.63
C ALA A 25 -9.05 -2.50 -9.21
N VAL A 26 -9.21 -1.35 -8.54
CA VAL A 26 -9.72 -1.27 -7.17
C VAL A 26 -11.11 -1.89 -7.05
N ARG A 27 -11.95 -1.75 -8.08
CA ARG A 27 -13.29 -2.36 -8.14
C ARG A 27 -13.28 -3.90 -8.04
N ASP A 28 -12.18 -4.55 -8.40
CA ASP A 28 -12.03 -6.01 -8.35
C ASP A 28 -11.56 -6.48 -6.97
N LEU A 29 -11.23 -5.54 -6.07
CA LEU A 29 -10.73 -5.81 -4.73
C LEU A 29 -11.86 -5.76 -3.70
N LYS A 30 -11.87 -6.75 -2.81
CA LYS A 30 -12.70 -6.78 -1.61
C LYS A 30 -12.09 -5.91 -0.52
N SER A 31 -10.76 -5.99 -0.35
CA SER A 31 -10.04 -5.19 0.63
C SER A 31 -8.63 -4.81 0.20
N ILE A 32 -8.16 -3.69 0.76
CA ILE A 32 -6.81 -3.14 0.63
C ILE A 32 -6.32 -2.80 2.05
N VAL A 33 -5.30 -3.48 2.52
CA VAL A 33 -4.70 -3.19 3.83
C VAL A 33 -3.26 -2.76 3.63
N VAL A 34 -2.92 -1.55 4.06
CA VAL A 34 -1.56 -1.02 4.05
C VAL A 34 -1.04 -1.01 5.49
N THR A 35 0.12 -1.62 5.70
CA THR A 35 0.82 -1.62 6.99
C THR A 35 2.15 -0.87 6.83
N SER A 36 2.52 -0.10 7.83
CA SER A 36 3.77 0.69 7.89
C SER A 36 4.44 0.46 9.23
N ASP A 37 5.76 0.35 9.28
CA ASP A 37 6.54 0.12 10.50
C ASP A 37 6.76 1.39 11.36
N GLN A 38 5.87 2.38 11.28
CA GLN A 38 5.92 3.69 11.98
C GLN A 38 7.12 4.58 11.67
N TYR A 39 8.11 4.12 10.90
CA TYR A 39 9.29 4.94 10.58
C TYR A 39 9.10 5.88 9.38
N ALA A 40 8.06 5.64 8.57
CA ALA A 40 7.71 6.50 7.46
C ALA A 40 7.29 7.90 7.95
N GLY A 41 8.16 8.89 7.73
CA GLY A 41 7.95 10.26 8.20
C GLY A 41 8.42 10.56 9.61
N ALA A 42 8.99 9.58 10.33
CA ALA A 42 9.61 9.84 11.62
C ALA A 42 10.87 10.72 11.45
N VAL A 43 10.99 11.76 12.27
CA VAL A 43 12.19 12.62 12.30
C VAL A 43 13.33 11.81 12.90
N ARG A 44 14.27 11.34 12.07
CA ARG A 44 15.55 10.77 12.54
C ARG A 44 16.68 11.71 12.13
N GLY A 45 17.19 12.49 13.09
CA GLY A 45 18.26 13.46 12.82
C GLY A 45 17.81 14.61 11.93
N ARG A 46 18.58 14.95 10.88
CA ARG A 46 18.29 16.05 9.94
C ARG A 46 17.44 15.64 8.71
N GLY A 47 16.93 14.41 8.67
CA GLY A 47 16.22 13.88 7.49
C GLY A 47 14.86 13.25 7.83
N VAL A 48 14.00 13.19 6.82
CA VAL A 48 12.78 12.37 6.81
C VAL A 48 13.18 10.91 6.57
N SER A 49 12.71 9.99 7.42
CA SER A 49 12.95 8.56 7.26
C SER A 49 11.86 7.91 6.42
N SER A 50 12.24 6.99 5.55
CA SER A 50 11.32 6.03 4.95
C SER A 50 11.01 4.90 5.93
N GLY A 51 9.81 4.33 5.82
CA GLY A 51 9.37 3.17 6.59
C GLY A 51 9.13 1.98 5.68
N ALA A 52 9.49 0.78 6.15
CA ALA A 52 9.11 -0.44 5.48
C ALA A 52 7.63 -0.72 5.76
N GLY A 53 6.94 -1.23 4.76
CA GLY A 53 5.53 -1.55 4.87
C GLY A 53 5.15 -2.78 4.07
N ASN A 54 3.88 -3.12 4.14
CA ASN A 54 3.30 -4.21 3.38
C ASN A 54 1.90 -3.82 2.92
N ILE A 55 1.58 -4.11 1.67
CA ILE A 55 0.22 -3.97 1.14
C ILE A 55 -0.36 -5.35 0.91
N VAL A 56 -1.51 -5.61 1.52
CA VAL A 56 -2.29 -6.83 1.34
C VAL A 56 -3.55 -6.50 0.56
N LEU A 57 -3.71 -7.17 -0.58
CA LEU A 57 -4.86 -7.05 -1.47
C LEU A 57 -5.67 -8.34 -1.41
N THR A 58 -6.98 -8.22 -1.20
CA THR A 58 -7.91 -9.36 -1.27
C THR A 58 -8.86 -9.15 -2.43
N TYR A 59 -8.96 -10.13 -3.33
CA TYR A 59 -9.82 -10.04 -4.52
C TYR A 59 -11.27 -10.42 -4.21
N LYS A 60 -12.25 -9.86 -4.96
CA LYS A 60 -13.67 -10.23 -4.84
C LYS A 60 -13.96 -11.61 -5.43
N SER A 61 -13.32 -11.93 -6.56
CA SER A 61 -13.61 -13.11 -7.37
C SER A 61 -12.94 -14.40 -6.87
N ALA A 62 -11.95 -14.28 -5.98
CA ALA A 62 -11.22 -15.41 -5.44
C ALA A 62 -10.90 -15.16 -3.98
N ALA A 63 -10.90 -16.22 -3.16
CA ALA A 63 -10.30 -16.21 -1.82
C ALA A 63 -8.76 -16.17 -1.92
N ARG A 64 -8.26 -15.24 -2.74
CA ARG A 64 -6.84 -15.01 -2.99
C ARG A 64 -6.48 -13.71 -2.29
N GLU A 65 -5.48 -13.82 -1.45
CA GLU A 65 -4.78 -12.68 -0.87
C GLU A 65 -3.41 -12.56 -1.53
N ALA A 66 -2.97 -11.34 -1.74
CA ALA A 66 -1.65 -11.04 -2.27
C ALA A 66 -1.00 -9.96 -1.41
N ALA A 67 0.16 -10.27 -0.83
CA ALA A 67 0.92 -9.36 0.00
C ALA A 67 2.18 -8.90 -0.74
N PHE A 68 2.46 -7.60 -0.70
CA PHE A 68 3.56 -6.97 -1.40
C PHE A 68 4.35 -6.05 -0.47
N PRO A 69 5.67 -6.25 -0.34
CA PRO A 69 6.51 -5.36 0.46
C PRO A 69 6.61 -4.00 -0.21
N VAL A 70 6.51 -2.94 0.60
CA VAL A 70 6.50 -1.56 0.14
C VAL A 70 7.47 -0.73 0.96
N VAL A 71 7.88 0.40 0.41
CA VAL A 71 8.64 1.42 1.14
C VAL A 71 7.87 2.72 1.05
N ILE A 72 7.39 3.21 2.19
CA ILE A 72 6.71 4.49 2.29
C ILE A 72 7.78 5.54 2.57
N GLN A 73 7.98 6.45 1.62
CA GLN A 73 9.11 7.37 1.58
C GLN A 73 8.98 8.52 2.57
N SER A 74 7.75 8.88 2.97
CA SER A 74 7.50 10.10 3.76
C SER A 74 6.16 10.09 4.51
N ALA A 75 6.02 11.02 5.46
CA ALA A 75 4.74 11.30 6.12
C ALA A 75 3.66 11.75 5.13
N GLN A 76 4.04 12.53 4.11
CA GLN A 76 3.12 13.01 3.08
C GLN A 76 2.56 11.84 2.26
N GLU A 77 3.40 10.87 1.90
CA GLU A 77 2.96 9.65 1.22
C GLU A 77 2.03 8.83 2.12
N LEU A 78 2.33 8.71 3.41
CA LEU A 78 1.42 8.06 4.36
C LEU A 78 0.06 8.79 4.45
N GLN A 79 0.05 10.12 4.43
CA GLN A 79 -1.19 10.89 4.42
C GLN A 79 -1.99 10.65 3.13
N LEU A 80 -1.33 10.67 1.97
CA LEU A 80 -1.98 10.36 0.68
C LEU A 80 -2.59 8.95 0.69
N LEU A 81 -1.93 7.96 1.29
CA LEU A 81 -2.47 6.62 1.46
C LEU A 81 -3.73 6.60 2.32
N ARG A 82 -3.78 7.41 3.39
CA ARG A 82 -4.98 7.55 4.24
C ARG A 82 -6.14 8.19 3.47
N ASP A 83 -5.85 9.20 2.65
CA ASP A 83 -6.85 9.87 1.82
C ASP A 83 -7.40 8.92 0.74
N LEU A 84 -6.52 8.17 0.07
CA LEU A 84 -6.90 7.11 -0.88
C LEU A 84 -7.73 6.01 -0.20
N SER A 85 -7.35 5.60 1.00
CA SER A 85 -8.10 4.62 1.79
C SER A 85 -9.53 5.09 2.07
N ALA A 86 -9.73 6.36 2.40
CA ALA A 86 -11.07 6.92 2.56
C ALA A 86 -11.87 6.90 1.24
N TYR A 87 -11.22 7.21 0.12
CA TYR A 87 -11.84 7.14 -1.20
C TYR A 87 -12.24 5.72 -1.57
N TRP A 88 -11.36 4.73 -1.40
CA TRP A 88 -11.68 3.32 -1.70
C TRP A 88 -12.85 2.79 -0.84
N ARG A 89 -12.95 3.23 0.42
CA ARG A 89 -14.10 2.93 1.28
C ARG A 89 -15.41 3.47 0.71
N SER A 90 -15.39 4.66 0.08
CA SER A 90 -16.56 5.21 -0.60
C SER A 90 -17.00 4.37 -1.81
N GLN A 91 -16.07 3.64 -2.44
CA GLN A 91 -16.35 2.68 -3.52
C GLN A 91 -16.71 1.27 -3.01
N GLN A 92 -17.08 1.14 -1.74
CA GLN A 92 -17.42 -0.14 -1.10
C GLN A 92 -16.26 -1.16 -1.03
N VAL A 93 -15.01 -0.69 -1.07
CA VAL A 93 -13.82 -1.52 -0.83
C VAL A 93 -13.39 -1.35 0.63
N THR A 94 -13.16 -2.45 1.35
CA THR A 94 -12.63 -2.36 2.71
C THR A 94 -11.17 -1.91 2.67
N ALA A 95 -10.90 -0.64 2.96
CA ALA A 95 -9.53 -0.13 2.95
C ALA A 95 -9.06 0.34 4.33
N LEU A 96 -7.86 -0.08 4.72
CA LEU A 96 -7.25 0.24 6.02
C LEU A 96 -5.78 0.64 5.83
N VAL A 97 -5.33 1.63 6.58
CA VAL A 97 -3.92 2.02 6.70
C VAL A 97 -3.56 1.94 8.17
N MET A 98 -2.62 1.06 8.51
CA MET A 98 -2.14 0.81 9.87
C MET A 98 -0.70 1.27 9.97
N ASP A 99 -0.47 2.25 10.83
CA ASP A 99 0.84 2.67 11.32
C ASP A 99 1.17 1.97 12.63
#